data_AF-A0A2N0NJC1-F1
#
_entry.id   AF-A0A2N0NJC1-F1
#
_cell.length_a   1.000
_cell.length_b   1.000
_cell.length_c   1.000
_cell.angle_alpha   90.00
_cell.angle_beta   90.00
_cell.angle_gamma   90.00
#
_symmetry.space_group_name_H-M   'P 1'
#
loop_
_entity.id
_entity.type
_entity.pdbx_description
1 polymer ?
#
loop_
_entity_poly.entity_id
_entity_poly.type
_entity_poly.pdbx_seq_one_letter_code
_entity_poly.pdbx_strand_id
1 'polypeptide(L)'
;MSFASIVSMVDLITIIKALIFLYVLKYYYKYFTRKSPLPGPFPLPLIGNLHQIRLNPAQYAKEHRKKYGDMYEIWVGSNRFVVLSHPSLIHQIYAPNTKTIFFPRSEIKWVNI
;
A
#
# COMPACT_ATOMS: atom_id res chain seq x y z
N MET A 1 43.36 -3.70 -15.67
CA MET A 1 42.49 -2.55 -15.33
C MET A 1 43.36 -1.48 -14.70
N SER A 2 43.24 -0.22 -15.11
CA SER A 2 44.06 0.86 -14.52
C SER A 2 43.56 1.22 -13.12
N PHE A 3 44.44 1.72 -12.25
CA PHE A 3 44.07 2.18 -10.91
C PHE A 3 42.90 3.20 -10.93
N ALA A 4 42.91 4.12 -11.91
CA ALA A 4 41.85 5.11 -12.10
C ALA A 4 40.48 4.50 -12.46
N SER A 5 40.46 3.35 -13.16
CA SER A 5 39.21 2.64 -13.46
C SER A 5 38.60 1.95 -12.23
N ILE A 6 39.43 1.53 -11.26
CA ILE A 6 38.97 0.92 -10.01
C ILE A 6 38.42 2.02 -9.09
N VAL A 7 39.21 3.08 -8.90
CA VAL A 7 38.80 4.49 -8.78
C VAL A 7 37.29 4.77 -8.87
N SER A 8 36.92 5.03 -10.12
CA SER A 8 35.59 5.44 -10.54
C SER A 8 34.50 4.39 -10.31
N MET A 9 34.82 3.09 -10.34
CA MET A 9 33.84 2.04 -10.05
C MET A 9 33.41 2.06 -8.58
N VAL A 10 34.35 2.29 -7.65
CA VAL A 10 34.03 2.40 -6.22
C VAL A 10 33.17 3.63 -5.94
N ASP A 11 33.47 4.76 -6.59
CA ASP A 11 32.68 5.98 -6.48
C ASP A 11 31.24 5.77 -6.98
N LEU A 12 31.07 5.12 -8.14
CA LEU A 12 29.75 4.82 -8.70
C LEU A 12 28.91 3.93 -7.76
N ILE A 13 29.51 2.89 -7.19
CA ILE A 13 28.84 2.01 -6.22
C ILE A 13 28.41 2.80 -4.99
N THR A 14 29.25 3.72 -4.53
CA THR A 14 28.96 4.58 -3.37
C THR A 14 27.78 5.51 -3.65
N ILE A 15 27.75 6.14 -4.82
CA ILE A 15 26.63 6.98 -5.27
C ILE A 15 25.33 6.18 -5.34
N ILE A 16 25.36 4.98 -5.94
CA ILE A 16 24.17 4.12 -6.04
C ILE A 16 23.64 3.76 -4.65
N LYS A 17 24.51 3.38 -3.71
CA LYS A 17 24.12 3.09 -2.31
C LYS A 17 23.50 4.30 -1.63
N ALA A 18 24.09 5.48 -1.80
CA ALA A 18 23.56 6.72 -1.24
C ALA A 18 22.16 7.05 -1.80
N LEU A 19 21.94 6.87 -3.11
CA LEU A 19 20.64 7.07 -3.75
C LEU A 19 19.58 6.09 -3.23
N ILE A 20 19.93 4.80 -3.09
CA ILE A 20 19.03 3.79 -2.52
C ILE A 20 18.68 4.14 -1.07
N PHE A 21 19.68 4.51 -0.27
CA PHE A 21 19.46 4.91 1.12
C PHE A 21 18.53 6.12 1.24
N LEU A 22 18.76 7.16 0.44
CA LEU A 22 17.90 8.35 0.40
C LEU A 22 16.47 8.01 -0.04
N TYR A 23 16.30 7.14 -1.03
CA TYR A 23 14.99 6.67 -1.48
C TYR A 23 14.24 5.95 -0.35
N VAL A 24 14.91 5.03 0.35
CA VAL A 24 14.33 4.27 1.47
C VAL A 24 13.94 5.20 2.62
N LEU A 25 14.79 6.16 2.97
CA LEU A 25 14.48 7.18 3.97
C LEU A 25 13.24 7.99 3.58
N LYS A 26 13.17 8.49 2.34
CA LYS A 26 12.02 9.23 1.83
C LYS A 26 10.74 8.40 1.87
N TYR A 27 10.83 7.12 1.49
CA TYR A 27 9.69 6.19 1.51
C TYR A 27 9.13 6.04 2.94
N TYR A 28 9.99 5.73 3.91
CA TYR A 28 9.54 5.52 5.29
C TYR A 28 9.16 6.82 6.00
N TYR A 29 9.82 7.94 5.68
CA TYR A 29 9.37 9.25 6.16
C TYR A 29 7.92 9.50 5.75
N LYS A 30 7.57 9.29 4.47
CA LYS A 30 6.19 9.41 3.98
C LYS A 30 5.24 8.40 4.65
N TYR A 31 5.69 7.16 4.87
CA TYR A 31 4.89 6.14 5.55
C TYR A 31 4.55 6.58 6.98
N PHE A 32 5.54 6.96 7.80
CA PHE A 32 5.31 7.29 9.22
C PHE A 32 4.60 8.64 9.44
N THR A 33 4.74 9.59 8.51
CA THR A 33 4.09 10.92 8.59
C THR A 33 2.72 10.97 7.92
N ARG A 34 2.19 9.83 7.46
CA ARG A 34 0.91 9.79 6.75
C ARG A 34 -0.27 10.21 7.63
N LYS A 35 -1.24 10.88 7.02
CA LYS A 35 -2.49 11.27 7.71
C LYS A 35 -3.37 10.05 7.97
N SER A 36 -3.99 10.04 9.15
CA SER A 36 -4.96 9.01 9.60
C SER A 36 -4.44 7.59 9.37
N PRO A 37 -3.33 7.17 10.03
CA PRO A 37 -2.78 5.84 9.85
C PRO A 37 -3.79 4.78 10.30
N LEU A 38 -3.96 3.75 9.47
CA LEU A 38 -4.77 2.59 9.79
C LEU A 38 -3.85 1.40 10.14
N PRO A 39 -4.35 0.42 10.92
CA PRO A 39 -3.63 -0.83 11.09
C PRO A 39 -3.45 -1.53 9.74
N GLY A 40 -2.37 -2.28 9.61
CA GLY A 40 -2.09 -3.01 8.37
C GLY A 40 -0.70 -3.65 8.37
N PRO A 41 -0.41 -4.51 7.39
CA PRO A 41 0.92 -5.07 7.23
C PRO A 41 1.95 -4.01 6.87
N PHE A 42 3.17 -4.21 7.37
CA PHE A 42 4.30 -3.33 7.13
C PHE A 42 4.78 -3.44 5.67
N PRO A 43 4.81 -2.33 4.92
CA PRO A 43 5.12 -2.37 3.49
C PRO A 43 6.62 -2.26 3.22
N LEU A 44 7.08 -2.96 2.18
CA LEU A 44 8.45 -2.85 1.69
C LEU A 44 8.56 -1.70 0.66
N PRO A 45 9.72 -1.02 0.56
CA PRO A 45 9.96 -0.05 -0.49
C PRO A 45 9.78 -0.69 -1.87
N LEU A 46 9.41 0.11 -2.87
CA LEU A 46 9.14 -0.28 -4.27
C LEU A 46 7.92 -1.19 -4.51
N ILE A 47 7.73 -2.26 -3.73
CA ILE A 47 6.68 -3.26 -3.95
C ILE A 47 5.48 -3.12 -2.98
N GLY A 48 5.67 -2.49 -1.82
CA GLY A 48 4.67 -2.44 -0.77
C GLY A 48 4.39 -3.82 -0.15
N ASN A 49 3.11 -4.15 -0.01
CA ASN A 49 2.59 -5.41 0.52
C ASN A 49 2.31 -6.45 -0.57
N LEU A 50 2.66 -6.20 -1.84
CA LEU A 50 2.43 -7.14 -2.95
C LEU A 50 2.97 -8.55 -2.65
N HIS A 51 4.12 -8.65 -1.97
CA HIS A 51 4.73 -9.93 -1.58
C HIS A 51 3.89 -10.76 -0.60
N GLN A 52 2.87 -10.16 0.03
CA GLN A 52 1.99 -10.81 0.99
C GLN A 52 0.60 -11.09 0.41
N ILE A 53 0.26 -10.47 -0.74
CA ILE A 53 -1.03 -10.66 -1.38
C ILE A 53 -1.09 -12.10 -1.91
N ARG A 54 -2.03 -12.87 -1.37
CA ARG A 54 -2.28 -14.25 -1.79
C ARG A 54 -3.12 -14.27 -3.08
N LEU A 55 -3.02 -15.38 -3.83
CA LEU A 55 -3.81 -15.63 -5.04
C LEU A 55 -5.33 -15.64 -4.80
N ASN A 56 -5.78 -15.92 -3.56
CA ASN A 56 -7.18 -15.85 -3.17
C ASN A 56 -7.45 -14.54 -2.39
N PRO A 57 -8.03 -13.50 -3.02
CA PRO A 57 -8.26 -12.21 -2.38
C PRO A 57 -9.29 -12.29 -1.25
N ALA A 58 -10.29 -13.15 -1.36
CA ALA A 58 -11.34 -13.30 -0.35
C ALA A 58 -10.78 -13.90 0.94
N GLN A 59 -9.95 -14.94 0.82
CA GLN A 59 -9.26 -15.51 1.98
C GLN A 59 -8.27 -14.51 2.59
N TYR A 60 -7.47 -13.83 1.76
CA TYR A 60 -6.55 -12.79 2.21
C TYR A 60 -7.27 -11.70 3.00
N ALA A 61 -8.39 -11.19 2.48
CA ALA A 61 -9.20 -10.18 3.16
C ALA A 61 -9.79 -10.70 4.48
N LYS A 62 -10.26 -11.94 4.54
CA LYS A 62 -10.78 -12.55 5.78
C LYS A 62 -9.70 -12.68 6.85
N GLU A 63 -8.51 -13.14 6.49
CA GLU A 63 -7.36 -13.25 7.40
C GLU A 63 -6.91 -11.87 7.90
N HIS A 64 -6.84 -10.88 7.01
CA HIS A 64 -6.45 -9.52 7.35
C HIS A 64 -7.51 -8.82 8.21
N ARG A 65 -8.79 -9.02 7.92
CA ARG A 65 -9.89 -8.54 8.76
C ARG A 65 -9.78 -9.08 10.18
N LYS A 66 -9.48 -10.38 10.33
CA LYS A 66 -9.30 -10.99 11.66
C LYS A 66 -8.11 -10.37 12.42
N LYS A 67 -7.06 -9.96 11.72
CA LYS A 67 -5.82 -9.44 12.32
C LYS A 67 -5.84 -7.93 12.59
N TYR A 68 -6.37 -7.14 11.66
CA TYR A 68 -6.30 -5.68 11.66
C TYR A 68 -7.66 -5.01 11.87
N GLY A 69 -8.75 -5.77 11.83
CA GLY A 69 -10.12 -5.29 12.03
C GLY A 69 -10.86 -4.99 10.73
N ASP A 70 -12.02 -4.36 10.88
CA ASP A 70 -12.97 -4.10 9.79
C ASP A 70 -12.50 -3.06 8.75
N MET A 71 -11.47 -2.29 9.08
CA MET A 71 -10.85 -1.30 8.21
C MET A 71 -9.33 -1.33 8.42
N TYR A 72 -8.60 -1.58 7.35
CA TYR A 72 -7.13 -1.66 7.38
C TYR A 72 -6.54 -1.10 6.09
N GLU A 73 -5.24 -0.84 6.09
CA GLU A 73 -4.54 -0.34 4.90
C GLU A 73 -3.54 -1.36 4.36
N ILE A 74 -3.36 -1.34 3.04
CA ILE A 74 -2.30 -2.05 2.33
C ILE A 74 -1.61 -1.10 1.37
N TRP A 75 -0.35 -1.36 1.05
CA TRP A 75 0.39 -0.59 0.08
C TRP A 75 0.66 -1.46 -1.14
N VAL A 76 0.42 -0.93 -2.33
CA VAL A 76 0.79 -1.58 -3.59
C VAL A 76 1.76 -0.63 -4.29
N GLY A 77 3.03 -1.04 -4.30
CA GLY A 77 4.14 -0.16 -4.63
C GLY A 77 4.21 1.07 -3.71
N SER A 78 4.11 2.26 -4.29
CA SER A 78 4.11 3.55 -3.56
C SER A 78 2.71 4.10 -3.25
N ASN A 79 1.66 3.35 -3.59
CA ASN A 79 0.26 3.77 -3.45
C ASN A 79 -0.37 3.09 -2.22
N ARG A 80 -1.06 3.90 -1.41
CA ARG A 80 -1.81 3.44 -0.23
C ARG A 80 -3.24 3.09 -0.64
N PHE A 81 -3.70 1.92 -0.23
CA PHE A 81 -5.06 1.44 -0.40
C PHE A 81 -5.69 1.18 0.96
N VAL A 82 -6.94 1.59 1.14
CA VAL A 82 -7.73 1.29 2.33
C VAL A 82 -8.73 0.21 1.97
N VAL A 83 -8.71 -0.88 2.73
CA VAL A 83 -9.62 -2.01 2.55
C VAL A 83 -10.70 -1.94 3.62
N LEU A 84 -11.95 -2.00 3.16
CA LEU A 84 -13.13 -2.00 4.02
C LEU A 84 -13.75 -3.39 3.96
N SER A 85 -13.89 -4.01 5.13
CA SER A 85 -14.38 -5.38 5.25
C SER A 85 -15.75 -5.49 5.92
N HIS A 86 -16.30 -4.39 6.43
CA HIS A 86 -17.61 -4.35 7.09
C HIS A 86 -18.70 -3.78 6.17
N PRO A 87 -19.86 -4.45 6.02
CA PRO A 87 -20.94 -4.01 5.12
C PRO A 87 -21.41 -2.56 5.37
N SER A 88 -21.53 -2.14 6.63
CA SER A 88 -21.96 -0.77 6.95
C SER A 88 -21.04 0.32 6.38
N LEU A 89 -19.72 0.07 6.31
CA LEU A 89 -18.75 1.00 5.72
C LEU A 89 -18.86 1.04 4.20
N ILE A 90 -19.17 -0.11 3.59
CA ILE A 90 -19.39 -0.22 2.15
C ILE A 90 -20.63 0.59 1.76
N HIS A 91 -21.72 0.47 2.50
CA HIS A 91 -22.94 1.26 2.23
C HIS A 91 -22.70 2.77 2.26
N GLN A 92 -21.85 3.29 3.16
CA GLN A 92 -21.55 4.73 3.20
C GLN A 92 -20.80 5.24 1.97
N ILE A 93 -19.98 4.40 1.34
CA ILE A 93 -19.23 4.75 0.13
C ILE A 93 -20.06 4.54 -1.13
N TYR A 94 -20.91 3.51 -1.14
CA TYR A 94 -21.77 3.16 -2.27
C TYR A 94 -23.09 3.93 -2.30
N ALA A 95 -23.52 4.51 -1.17
CA ALA A 95 -24.63 5.44 -1.17
C ALA A 95 -24.32 6.57 -2.17
N PRO A 96 -25.30 7.00 -2.98
CA PRO A 96 -25.12 8.06 -3.98
C PRO A 96 -24.81 9.38 -3.26
N ASN A 97 -23.54 9.57 -2.94
CA ASN A 97 -23.02 10.75 -2.28
C ASN A 97 -22.24 11.56 -3.33
N THR A 98 -22.87 12.65 -3.76
CA THR A 98 -22.36 13.57 -4.79
C THR A 98 -21.09 14.32 -4.37
N LYS A 99 -20.68 14.22 -3.10
CA LYS A 99 -19.47 14.86 -2.56
C LYS A 99 -18.26 13.93 -2.48
N THR A 100 -18.37 12.67 -2.90
CA THR A 100 -17.23 11.74 -2.85
C THR A 100 -16.35 11.87 -4.08
N ILE A 101 -15.05 11.63 -3.91
CA ILE A 101 -14.09 11.53 -5.02
C ILE A 101 -14.15 10.17 -5.73
N PHE A 102 -14.96 9.24 -5.21
CA PHE A 102 -15.08 7.89 -5.76
C PHE A 102 -16.09 7.89 -6.90
N PHE A 103 -15.77 7.18 -7.98
CA PHE A 103 -16.71 7.02 -9.09
C PHE A 103 -18.04 6.45 -8.56
N PRO A 104 -19.19 7.07 -8.90
CA PRO A 104 -20.48 6.53 -8.55
C PRO A 104 -20.59 5.14 -9.16
N ARG A 105 -20.69 4.11 -8.32
CA ARG A 105 -20.95 2.74 -8.76
C ARG A 105 -22.45 2.53 -8.80
N SER A 106 -22.92 1.69 -9.72
CA SER A 106 -24.33 1.28 -9.75
C SER A 106 -24.72 0.70 -8.40
N GLU A 107 -25.95 1.01 -7.98
CA GLU A 107 -26.51 0.48 -6.75
C GLU A 107 -26.52 -1.05 -6.82
N ILE A 108 -25.91 -1.70 -5.83
CA ILE A 108 -25.89 -3.16 -5.75
C ILE A 108 -27.28 -3.60 -5.31
N LYS A 109 -28.08 -4.13 -6.23
CA LYS A 109 -29.33 -4.83 -5.88
C LYS A 109 -28.96 -6.11 -5.18
N TRP A 110 -29.11 -6.14 -3.86
CA TRP A 110 -28.89 -7.35 -3.07
C TRP A 110 -29.91 -8.41 -3.48
N VAL A 111 -29.43 -9.55 -3.95
CA VAL A 111 -30.24 -10.76 -4.02
C VAL A 111 -30.22 -11.33 -2.60
N ASN A 112 -31.38 -11.36 -1.94
CA ASN A 112 -31.53 -12.12 -0.69
C ASN A 112 -31.37 -13.60 -1.05
N ILE A 113 -30.24 -14.19 -0.64
CA ILE A 113 -29.98 -15.64 -0.72
C ILE A 113 -30.31 -16.24 0.64
#